data_AF-A0A7S3I9L9-F1
#
_entry.id   AF-A0A7S3I9L9-F1
#
_cell.length_a   1.000
_cell.length_b   1.000
_cell.length_c   1.000
_cell.angle_alpha   90.00
_cell.angle_beta   90.00
_cell.angle_gamma   90.00
#
_symmetry.space_group_name_H-M   'P 1'
#
loop_
_entity.id
_entity.type
_entity.pdbx_description
1 polymer ?
#
loop_
_entity_poly.entity_id
_entity_poly.type
_entity_poly.pdbx_seq_one_letter_code
_entity_poly.pdbx_strand_id
1 'polypeptide(L)'
;MLSDLLDVERCSVFLYDGIKDQLFCKVITGRLREPLSFPRESENTNVLCQVFNTGQARHFKRAQDESVRDELGDYMTMNQKLHQVIRNVLLIPIKLGNHAIGVFEVANKKHNQDFTSNDFTLLSHVADEIASGLISHEMKYNIKKEFDEQVKYYKGLMNQAYHIFLVPMITEVNTIVQ
;
A
#
# COMPACT_ATOMS: atom_id res chain seq x y z
N MET A 1 19.39 -0.37 -4.22
CA MET A 1 18.01 -0.53 -3.70
C MET A 1 17.59 0.79 -3.03
N LEU A 2 16.30 1.10 -2.83
CA LEU A 2 15.86 2.39 -2.25
C LEU A 2 16.54 2.68 -0.88
N SER A 3 16.78 1.64 -0.09
CA SER A 3 17.53 1.68 1.17
C SER A 3 18.99 2.14 1.03
N ASP A 4 19.61 1.90 -0.12
CA ASP A 4 20.99 2.33 -0.41
C ASP A 4 21.03 3.80 -0.83
N LEU A 5 20.04 4.25 -1.60
CA LEU A 5 19.91 5.67 -1.95
C LEU A 5 19.70 6.54 -0.70
N LEU A 6 19.01 5.99 0.29
CA LEU A 6 18.64 6.66 1.53
C LEU A 6 19.64 6.44 2.66
N ASP A 7 20.69 5.64 2.45
CA ASP A 7 21.64 5.23 3.49
C ASP A 7 20.97 4.75 4.78
N VAL A 8 20.03 3.82 4.66
CA VAL A 8 19.21 3.31 5.78
C VAL A 8 19.23 1.79 5.80
N GLU A 9 19.04 1.20 6.98
CA GLU A 9 18.96 -0.24 7.12
C GLU A 9 17.59 -0.78 6.66
N ARG A 10 16.52 0.01 6.81
CA ARG A 10 15.18 -0.42 6.44
C ARG A 10 14.28 0.72 5.94
N CYS A 11 13.51 0.41 4.91
CA CYS A 11 12.35 1.15 4.46
C CYS A 11 11.13 0.21 4.42
N SER A 12 9.97 0.71 4.82
CA SER A 12 8.71 -0.02 4.70
C SER A 12 7.59 0.87 4.19
N VAL A 13 6.65 0.29 3.45
CA VAL A 13 5.43 0.97 3.01
C VAL A 13 4.23 0.30 3.67
N PHE A 14 3.51 1.05 4.49
CA PHE A 14 2.21 0.67 5.04
C PHE A 14 1.11 1.31 4.21
N LEU A 15 0.12 0.52 3.80
CA LEU A 15 -1.05 1.00 3.07
C LEU A 15 -2.31 0.77 3.89
N TYR A 16 -3.29 1.65 3.70
CA TYR A 16 -4.59 1.53 4.35
C TYR A 16 -5.52 0.62 3.55
N ASP A 17 -6.12 -0.35 4.24
CA ASP A 17 -7.20 -1.18 3.74
C ASP A 17 -8.52 -0.63 4.26
N GLY A 18 -9.26 0.09 3.40
CA GLY A 18 -10.54 0.69 3.76
C GLY A 18 -11.69 -0.31 3.99
N ILE A 19 -11.55 -1.57 3.58
CA ILE A 19 -12.56 -2.60 3.83
C ILE A 19 -12.44 -3.14 5.25
N LYS A 20 -11.19 -3.33 5.71
CA LYS A 20 -10.89 -3.89 7.05
C LYS A 20 -10.55 -2.82 8.09
N ASP A 21 -10.50 -1.56 7.69
CA ASP A 21 -10.11 -0.41 8.50
C ASP A 21 -8.78 -0.61 9.25
N GLN A 22 -7.74 -0.98 8.50
CA GLN A 22 -6.42 -1.30 9.06
C GLN A 22 -5.29 -0.85 8.17
N LEU A 23 -4.11 -0.63 8.74
CA LEU A 23 -2.87 -0.49 7.98
C LEU A 23 -2.19 -1.86 7.87
N PHE A 24 -1.63 -2.14 6.70
CA PHE A 24 -0.85 -3.35 6.46
C PHE A 24 0.45 -3.04 5.72
N CYS A 25 1.50 -3.77 6.04
CA CYS A 25 2.81 -3.60 5.42
C CYS A 25 2.84 -4.28 4.04
N LYS A 26 2.96 -3.48 2.97
CA LYS A 26 3.00 -3.98 1.59
C LYS A 26 4.41 -4.36 1.15
N VAL A 27 5.40 -3.59 1.58
CA VAL A 27 6.81 -3.72 1.17
C VAL A 27 7.70 -3.43 2.36
N ILE A 28 8.73 -4.26 2.59
CA ILE A 28 9.88 -3.94 3.44
C ILE A 28 11.12 -4.24 2.63
N THR A 29 12.08 -3.31 2.60
CA THR A 29 13.43 -3.62 2.11
C THR A 29 14.09 -4.56 3.12
N GLY A 30 14.04 -5.88 2.85
CA GLY A 30 14.53 -6.92 3.76
C GLY A 30 13.75 -8.23 3.59
N ARG A 31 13.97 -9.20 4.50
CA ARG A 31 13.20 -10.45 4.55
C ARG A 31 11.99 -10.28 5.47
N LEU A 32 10.79 -10.19 4.90
CA LEU A 32 9.55 -10.39 5.64
C LEU A 32 9.39 -11.90 5.91
N ARG A 33 9.21 -12.28 7.18
CA ARG A 33 8.77 -13.66 7.53
C ARG A 33 7.25 -13.74 7.63
N GLU A 34 6.58 -12.67 8.07
CA GLU A 34 5.13 -12.68 8.35
C GLU A 34 4.44 -11.37 7.95
N PRO A 35 3.26 -11.42 7.32
CA PRO A 35 2.50 -10.23 6.96
C PRO A 35 2.09 -9.46 8.22
N LEU A 36 2.39 -8.16 8.24
CA LEU A 36 2.18 -7.28 9.38
C LEU A 36 0.98 -6.35 9.11
N SER A 37 0.00 -6.35 10.00
CA SER A 37 -1.15 -5.43 9.95
C SER A 37 -1.64 -5.07 11.34
N PHE A 38 -2.27 -3.90 11.47
CA PHE A 38 -2.86 -3.42 12.72
C PHE A 38 -4.01 -2.44 12.45
N PRO A 39 -5.00 -2.35 13.36
CA PRO A 39 -6.16 -1.47 13.19
C PRO A 39 -5.76 0.01 13.08
N ARG A 40 -6.53 0.77 12.29
CA ARG A 40 -6.32 2.22 12.13
C ARG A 40 -6.51 2.99 13.45
N GLU A 41 -7.45 2.57 14.28
CA GLU A 41 -7.83 3.24 15.55
C GLU A 41 -6.74 3.18 16.63
N SER A 42 -5.68 2.41 16.43
CA SER A 42 -4.52 2.34 17.34
C SER A 42 -3.66 3.62 17.32
N GLU A 43 -4.20 4.81 17.02
CA GLU A 43 -3.43 6.06 16.94
C GLU A 43 -2.82 6.52 18.26
N ASN A 44 -3.50 6.19 19.38
CA ASN A 44 -3.02 6.51 20.72
C ASN A 44 -1.90 5.57 21.18
N THR A 45 -1.71 4.45 20.48
CA THR A 45 -0.72 3.43 20.85
C THR A 45 0.30 3.17 19.75
N ASN A 46 0.06 3.58 18.51
CA ASN A 46 0.94 3.31 17.38
C ASN A 46 1.15 4.57 16.56
N VAL A 47 2.38 5.06 16.57
CA VAL A 47 2.78 6.28 15.85
C VAL A 47 2.52 6.21 14.33
N LEU A 48 2.50 5.03 13.72
CA LEU A 48 2.16 4.87 12.30
C LEU A 48 0.71 5.29 12.04
N CYS A 49 -0.20 4.93 12.92
CA CYS A 49 -1.60 5.36 12.85
C CYS A 49 -1.74 6.86 13.10
N GLN A 50 -0.97 7.42 14.04
CA GLN A 50 -0.94 8.86 14.27
C GLN A 50 -0.50 9.63 13.01
N VAL A 51 0.58 9.21 12.35
CA VAL A 51 1.07 9.82 11.09
C VAL A 51 0.05 9.69 9.98
N PHE A 52 -0.60 8.53 9.86
CA PHE A 52 -1.66 8.30 8.89
C PHE A 52 -2.86 9.22 9.10
N ASN A 53 -3.41 9.26 10.32
CA ASN A 53 -4.63 10.02 10.64
C ASN A 53 -4.41 11.54 10.58
N THR A 54 -3.26 12.01 11.07
CA THR A 54 -2.94 13.45 11.07
C THR A 54 -2.42 13.94 9.72
N GLY A 55 -1.87 13.04 8.90
CA GLY A 55 -1.13 13.39 7.70
C GLY A 55 0.13 14.23 8.00
N GLN A 56 0.68 14.15 9.20
CA GLN A 56 1.89 14.87 9.58
C GLN A 56 3.07 13.91 9.76
N ALA A 57 4.19 14.23 9.14
CA ALA A 57 5.40 13.44 9.27
C ALA A 57 6.03 13.58 10.65
N ARG A 58 6.69 12.52 11.12
CA ARG A 58 7.25 12.43 12.48
C ARG A 58 8.66 11.84 12.42
N HIS A 59 9.57 12.37 13.23
CA HIS A 59 10.97 11.97 13.28
C HIS A 59 11.40 11.72 14.72
N PHE A 60 12.03 10.57 14.96
CA PHE A 60 12.52 10.15 16.26
C PHE A 60 14.01 9.80 16.17
N LYS A 61 14.85 10.54 16.91
CA LYS A 61 16.33 10.46 16.83
C LYS A 61 16.95 9.41 17.75
N ARG A 62 16.22 9.02 18.81
CA ARG A 62 16.65 8.09 19.86
C ARG A 62 15.50 7.21 20.30
N ALA A 63 15.10 6.30 19.43
CA ALA A 63 13.93 5.44 19.65
C ALA A 63 14.08 4.44 20.83
N GLN A 64 15.25 4.39 21.49
CA GLN A 64 15.47 3.57 22.68
C GLN A 64 15.33 4.36 24.00
N ASP A 65 15.28 5.69 23.96
CA ASP A 65 15.07 6.51 25.16
C ASP A 65 13.64 6.29 25.68
N GLU A 66 13.46 6.18 27.00
CA GLU A 66 12.18 5.81 27.63
C GLU A 66 11.00 6.68 27.15
N SER A 67 11.16 8.01 27.23
CA SER A 67 10.13 8.96 26.74
C SER A 67 9.74 8.77 25.27
N VAL A 68 10.69 8.43 24.41
CA VAL A 68 10.45 8.23 22.98
C VAL A 68 9.80 6.87 22.73
N ARG A 69 10.18 5.85 23.50
CA ARG A 69 9.58 4.52 23.42
C ARG A 69 8.09 4.56 23.77
N ASP A 70 7.73 5.34 24.78
CA ASP A 70 6.33 5.53 25.19
C ASP A 70 5.52 6.22 24.08
N GLU A 71 6.11 7.23 23.42
CA GLU A 71 5.48 7.93 22.29
C GLU A 71 5.34 7.04 21.04
N LEU A 72 6.30 6.15 20.80
CA LEU A 72 6.23 5.17 19.70
C LEU A 72 5.21 4.04 20.00
N GLY A 73 5.08 3.65 21.26
CA GLY A 73 4.12 2.64 21.75
C GLY A 73 4.27 1.27 21.08
N ASP A 74 3.15 0.72 20.59
CA ASP A 74 3.02 -0.57 19.91
C ASP A 74 3.96 -0.73 18.71
N TYR A 75 4.38 0.37 18.09
CA TYR A 75 5.40 0.35 17.05
C TYR A 75 6.70 -0.33 17.54
N MET A 76 7.10 -0.10 18.79
CA MET A 76 8.30 -0.71 19.36
C MET A 76 8.12 -2.22 19.57
N THR A 77 7.00 -2.63 20.17
CA THR A 77 6.65 -4.03 20.39
C THR A 77 6.59 -4.81 19.08
N MET A 78 6.04 -4.19 18.04
CA MET A 78 5.97 -4.73 16.69
C MET A 78 7.36 -4.97 16.10
N ASN A 79 8.26 -3.99 16.20
CA ASN A 79 9.63 -4.13 15.68
C ASN A 79 10.49 -5.13 16.48
N GLN A 80 10.23 -5.29 17.78
CA GLN A 80 10.87 -6.33 18.58
C GLN A 80 10.51 -7.74 18.09
N LYS A 81 9.26 -7.99 17.71
CA LYS A 81 8.82 -9.28 17.11
C LYS A 81 9.54 -9.58 15.79
N LEU A 82 9.91 -8.53 15.05
CA LEU A 82 10.70 -8.63 13.82
C LEU A 82 12.21 -8.82 14.08
N HIS A 83 12.63 -8.92 15.34
CA HIS A 83 14.02 -8.97 15.79
C HIS A 83 14.83 -7.75 15.31
N GLN A 84 14.20 -6.57 15.27
CA GLN A 84 14.84 -5.34 14.85
C GLN A 84 14.85 -4.30 15.96
N VAL A 85 16.03 -3.73 16.20
CA VAL A 85 16.21 -2.63 17.13
C VAL A 85 16.15 -1.32 16.35
N ILE A 86 15.18 -0.46 16.68
CA ILE A 86 15.03 0.86 16.06
C ILE A 86 15.88 1.88 16.82
N ARG A 87 16.84 2.50 16.15
CA ARG A 87 17.71 3.57 16.67
C ARG A 87 17.12 4.94 16.39
N ASN A 88 16.73 5.16 15.13
CA ASN A 88 16.00 6.34 14.68
C ASN A 88 15.01 5.95 13.59
N VAL A 89 13.94 6.72 13.46
CA VAL A 89 12.91 6.48 12.46
C VAL A 89 12.31 7.80 11.98
N LEU A 90 12.08 7.87 10.68
CA LEU A 90 11.36 8.93 9.99
C LEU A 90 10.13 8.32 9.33
N LEU A 91 8.96 8.86 9.68
CA LEU A 91 7.65 8.42 9.22
C LEU A 91 7.03 9.52 8.38
N ILE A 92 6.75 9.23 7.12
CA ILE A 92 6.20 10.20 6.17
C ILE A 92 4.87 9.68 5.65
N PRO A 93 3.78 10.44 5.73
CA PRO A 93 2.51 10.03 5.18
C PRO A 93 2.60 9.98 3.66
N ILE A 94 2.04 8.93 3.06
CA ILE A 94 1.83 8.84 1.61
C ILE A 94 0.45 9.44 1.35
N LYS A 95 0.41 10.58 0.65
CA LYS A 95 -0.82 11.36 0.51
C LYS A 95 -1.39 11.30 -0.89
N LEU A 96 -2.72 11.30 -0.95
CA LEU A 96 -3.50 11.55 -2.15
C LEU A 96 -4.40 12.76 -1.89
N GLY A 97 -4.01 13.91 -2.47
CA GLY A 97 -4.61 15.20 -2.11
C GLY A 97 -4.43 15.49 -0.63
N ASN A 98 -5.53 15.69 0.10
CA ASN A 98 -5.50 15.99 1.53
C ASN A 98 -5.55 14.75 2.45
N HIS A 99 -5.71 13.55 1.89
CA HIS A 99 -5.87 12.32 2.68
C HIS A 99 -4.62 11.45 2.59
N ALA A 100 -4.17 10.91 3.71
CA ALA A 100 -3.16 9.86 3.69
C ALA A 100 -3.80 8.55 3.20
N ILE A 101 -3.10 7.84 2.31
CA ILE A 101 -3.45 6.49 1.83
C ILE A 101 -2.49 5.42 2.39
N GLY A 102 -1.46 5.86 3.11
CA GLY A 102 -0.46 5.01 3.72
C GLY A 102 0.62 5.80 4.46
N VAL A 103 1.64 5.09 4.93
CA VAL A 103 2.81 5.65 5.62
C VAL A 103 4.06 5.02 5.05
N PHE A 104 5.00 5.85 4.65
CA PHE A 104 6.35 5.47 4.30
C PHE A 104 7.25 5.58 5.53
N GLU A 105 7.72 4.44 6.00
CA GLU A 105 8.61 4.31 7.14
C GLU A 105 10.04 4.15 6.67
N VAL A 106 10.95 4.91 7.27
CA VAL A 106 12.39 4.76 7.06
C VAL A 106 13.07 4.70 8.41
N ALA A 107 13.77 3.60 8.68
CA ALA A 107 14.35 3.30 9.98
C ALA A 107 15.85 3.04 9.88
N ASN A 108 16.56 3.42 10.95
CA ASN A 108 17.98 3.20 11.18
C ASN A 108 18.86 3.76 10.05
N LYS A 109 19.07 5.07 10.06
CA LYS A 109 20.08 5.72 9.22
C LYS A 109 21.46 5.10 9.50
N LYS A 110 22.18 4.73 8.44
CA LYS A 110 23.52 4.11 8.48
C LYS A 110 24.55 5.08 9.05
N HIS A 111 25.74 4.57 9.33
CA HIS A 111 26.88 5.35 9.85
C HIS A 111 26.61 6.07 11.18
N ASN A 112 25.62 5.59 11.94
CA ASN A 112 25.19 6.19 13.20
C ASN A 112 24.79 7.67 13.07
N GLN A 113 24.33 8.07 11.88
CA GLN A 113 23.80 9.40 11.61
C GLN A 113 22.31 9.46 11.93
N ASP A 114 21.76 10.66 11.83
CA ASP A 114 20.35 10.93 11.98
C ASP A 114 19.79 11.60 10.72
N PHE A 115 18.47 11.57 10.55
CA PHE A 115 17.82 12.14 9.38
C PHE A 115 17.96 13.66 9.35
N THR A 116 18.27 14.17 8.16
CA THR A 116 18.43 15.60 7.86
C THR A 116 17.18 16.17 7.20
N SER A 117 17.12 17.49 7.08
CA SER A 117 16.09 18.17 6.29
C SER A 117 16.11 17.77 4.81
N ASN A 118 17.29 17.48 4.25
CA ASN A 118 17.39 16.97 2.87
C ASN A 118 16.80 15.57 2.74
N ASP A 119 17.01 14.69 3.73
CA ASP A 119 16.35 13.37 3.76
C ASP A 119 14.83 13.53 3.80
N PHE A 120 14.31 14.48 4.58
CA PHE A 120 12.89 14.75 4.65
C PHE A 120 12.30 15.15 3.29
N THR A 121 12.93 16.09 2.59
CA THR A 121 12.49 16.55 1.27
C THR A 121 12.52 15.42 0.26
N LEU A 122 13.63 14.68 0.19
CA LEU A 122 13.77 13.57 -0.75
C LEU A 122 12.73 12.48 -0.49
N LEU A 123 12.52 12.10 0.78
CA LEU A 123 11.56 11.07 1.13
C LEU A 123 10.11 11.51 0.90
N SER A 124 9.82 12.79 1.06
CA SER A 124 8.49 13.34 0.72
C SER A 124 8.22 13.21 -0.78
N HIS A 125 9.20 13.53 -1.62
CA HIS A 125 9.09 13.31 -3.07
C HIS A 125 8.93 11.84 -3.44
N VAL A 126 9.65 10.94 -2.75
CA VAL A 126 9.47 9.49 -2.96
C VAL A 126 8.07 9.04 -2.53
N ALA A 127 7.53 9.57 -1.43
CA ALA A 127 6.17 9.26 -0.98
C ALA A 127 5.12 9.75 -2.00
N ASP A 128 5.31 10.94 -2.59
CA ASP A 128 4.44 11.46 -3.64
C ASP A 128 4.48 10.59 -4.90
N GLU A 129 5.66 10.11 -5.30
CA GLU A 129 5.81 9.20 -6.44
C GLU A 129 5.16 7.84 -6.16
N ILE A 130 5.30 7.31 -4.95
CA ILE A 130 4.60 6.09 -4.51
C ILE A 130 3.08 6.28 -4.62
N ALA A 131 2.55 7.43 -4.17
CA ALA A 131 1.13 7.74 -4.28
C ALA A 131 0.67 7.76 -5.75
N SER A 132 1.39 8.46 -6.61
CA SER A 132 1.12 8.53 -8.06
C SER A 132 1.10 7.13 -8.71
N GLY A 133 2.09 6.30 -8.36
CA GLY A 133 2.18 4.92 -8.83
C GLY A 133 1.01 4.04 -8.37
N LEU A 134 0.57 4.20 -7.12
CA LEU A 134 -0.58 3.46 -6.57
C LEU A 134 -1.89 3.83 -7.28
N ILE A 135 -2.16 5.13 -7.50
CA ILE A 135 -3.32 5.60 -8.27
C ILE A 135 -3.30 4.98 -9.68
N SER A 136 -2.15 5.05 -10.34
CA SER A 136 -1.98 4.53 -11.70
C SER A 136 -2.24 3.03 -11.75
N HIS A 137 -1.81 2.28 -10.74
CA HIS A 137 -2.07 0.85 -10.63
C HIS A 137 -3.55 0.54 -10.42
N GLU A 138 -4.20 1.24 -9.49
CA GLU A 138 -5.62 1.06 -9.19
C GLU A 138 -6.51 1.41 -10.38
N MET A 139 -6.23 2.53 -11.05
CA MET A 139 -6.94 2.93 -12.27
C MET A 139 -6.78 1.89 -13.38
N LYS A 140 -5.56 1.42 -13.63
CA LYS A 140 -5.29 0.37 -14.62
C LYS A 140 -6.01 -0.94 -14.28
N TYR A 141 -6.07 -1.30 -13.01
CA TYR A 141 -6.78 -2.49 -12.54
C TYR A 141 -8.30 -2.36 -12.75
N ASN A 142 -8.89 -1.22 -12.36
CA ASN A 142 -10.31 -0.96 -12.50
C ASN A 142 -10.76 -0.94 -13.97
N ILE A 143 -10.02 -0.25 -14.84
CA ILE A 143 -10.28 -0.26 -16.30
C ILE A 143 -10.27 -1.69 -16.85
N LYS A 144 -9.28 -2.50 -16.46
CA LYS A 144 -9.18 -3.89 -16.92
C LYS A 144 -10.37 -4.72 -16.45
N LYS A 145 -10.78 -4.56 -15.19
CA LYS A 145 -11.93 -5.27 -14.62
C LYS A 145 -13.22 -4.93 -15.35
N GLU A 146 -13.49 -3.64 -15.58
CA GLU A 146 -14.67 -3.19 -16.35
C GLU A 146 -14.67 -3.75 -17.78
N PHE A 147 -13.51 -3.75 -18.44
CA PHE A 147 -13.37 -4.34 -19.77
C PHE A 147 -13.68 -5.85 -19.77
N ASP A 148 -13.14 -6.60 -18.80
CA ASP A 148 -13.39 -8.04 -18.66
C ASP A 148 -14.88 -8.34 -18.39
N GLU A 149 -15.58 -7.48 -17.65
CA GLU A 149 -17.03 -7.57 -17.42
C GLU A 149 -17.83 -7.31 -18.69
N GLN A 150 -17.47 -6.29 -19.48
CA GLN A 150 -18.11 -6.02 -20.78
C GLN A 150 -17.92 -7.17 -21.77
N VAL A 151 -16.72 -7.74 -21.85
CA VAL A 151 -16.45 -8.90 -22.73
C VAL A 151 -17.32 -10.10 -22.34
N LYS A 152 -17.51 -10.36 -21.04
CA LYS A 152 -18.42 -11.43 -20.57
C LYS A 152 -19.86 -11.14 -20.98
N TYR A 153 -20.32 -9.91 -20.84
CA TYR A 153 -21.66 -9.49 -21.25
C TYR A 153 -21.90 -9.71 -22.75
N TYR A 154 -20.99 -9.24 -23.62
CA TYR A 154 -21.11 -9.43 -25.06
C TYR A 154 -21.07 -10.89 -25.49
N LYS A 155 -20.23 -11.72 -24.85
CA LYS A 155 -20.24 -13.18 -25.09
C LYS A 155 -21.59 -13.80 -24.72
N GLY A 156 -22.19 -13.36 -23.62
CA GLY A 156 -23.53 -13.77 -23.19
C GLY A 156 -24.60 -13.43 -24.24
N LEU A 157 -24.62 -12.18 -24.71
CA LEU A 157 -25.55 -11.74 -25.77
C LEU A 157 -25.36 -12.52 -27.07
N MET A 158 -24.10 -12.71 -27.50
CA MET A 158 -23.80 -13.45 -28.73
C MET A 158 -24.24 -14.91 -28.62
N ASN A 159 -24.06 -15.54 -27.46
CA ASN A 159 -24.53 -16.89 -27.21
C ASN A 159 -26.07 -16.97 -27.22
N GLN A 160 -26.75 -15.99 -26.63
CA GLN A 160 -28.22 -15.89 -26.71
C GLN A 160 -28.69 -15.72 -28.16
N ALA A 161 -28.10 -14.80 -28.91
CA ALA A 161 -28.45 -14.57 -30.32
C ALA A 161 -28.17 -15.82 -31.18
N TYR A 162 -27.08 -16.53 -30.91
CA TYR A 162 -26.77 -17.80 -31.56
C TYR A 162 -27.88 -18.83 -31.32
N HIS A 163 -28.33 -18.99 -30.08
CA HIS A 163 -29.39 -19.94 -29.74
C HIS A 163 -30.79 -19.51 -30.20
N ILE A 164 -31.10 -18.21 -30.19
CA ILE A 164 -32.44 -17.68 -30.53
C ILE A 164 -32.62 -17.57 -32.05
N PHE A 165 -31.59 -17.16 -32.78
CA PHE A 165 -31.72 -16.85 -34.21
C PHE A 165 -30.98 -17.86 -35.07
N LEU A 166 -29.67 -18.05 -34.83
CA LEU A 166 -28.81 -18.79 -35.76
C LEU A 166 -29.10 -20.29 -35.76
N VAL A 167 -29.27 -20.90 -34.58
CA VAL A 167 -29.61 -22.33 -34.48
C VAL A 167 -30.94 -22.63 -35.17
N PRO A 168 -32.06 -21.93 -34.87
CA PRO A 168 -33.33 -22.11 -35.58
C PRO A 168 -33.21 -21.94 -37.10
N MET A 169 -32.52 -20.89 -37.56
CA MET A 169 -32.31 -20.64 -39.00
C MET A 169 -31.62 -21.82 -39.70
N ILE A 170 -30.56 -22.37 -39.08
CA ILE A 170 -29.83 -23.52 -39.65
C ILE A 170 -30.73 -24.75 -39.73
N THR A 171 -31.53 -25.02 -38.69
CA THR A 171 -32.52 -26.11 -38.72
C THR A 171 -33.55 -25.92 -39.83
N GLU A 172 -34.10 -24.71 -40.00
CA GLU A 172 -35.06 -24.42 -41.07
C GLU A 172 -34.49 -24.63 -42.47
N VAL A 173 -33.26 -24.13 -42.72
CA VAL A 173 -32.58 -24.32 -44.01
C VAL A 173 -32.35 -25.81 -44.30
N ASN A 174 -31.90 -26.58 -43.31
CA ASN A 174 -31.71 -28.03 -43.49
C ASN A 174 -33.01 -28.77 -43.81
N THR A 175 -34.15 -28.37 -43.24
CA THR A 175 -35.45 -28.95 -43.59
C THR A 175 -35.95 -28.59 -44.99
N ILE A 176 -35.51 -27.46 -45.57
CA ILE A 176 -35.90 -27.05 -46.93
C ILE A 176 -35.06 -27.77 -48.01
N VAL A 177 -33.82 -28.13 -47.67
CA VAL A 177 -32.87 -28.76 -48.61
C VAL A 177 -33.03 -30.28 -48.68
N GLN A 178 -33.78 -30.90 -47.77
CA GLN A 178 -34.15 -32.33 -47.79
C GLN A 178 -35.48 -32.56 -48.52
#